data_AF-A0A351BJG7-F1
#
_entry.id   AF-A0A351BJG7-F1
#
_cell.length_a   1.000
_cell.length_b   1.000
_cell.length_c   1.000
_cell.angle_alpha   90.00
_cell.angle_beta   90.00
_cell.angle_gamma   90.00
#
_symmetry.space_group_name_H-M   'P 1'
#
loop_
_entity.id
_entity.type
_entity.pdbx_description
1 polymer ?
#
loop_
_entity_poly.entity_id
_entity_poly.type
_entity_poly.pdbx_seq_one_letter_code
_entity_poly.pdbx_strand_id
1 'polypeptide(L)'
;MKFIDEARISIAAGDGGNGIASFRREKYEPEGGPDGGDGGHGGNVHFVADRNVSTLVEYRYVRRFRAKRGENGGSSDCYGKRGPDLSLRVPIGTIIADINSNQILADLDCDGKKVLLAKGGRGGLGNVHFKSSVNRTPRQCTRGEPGEQRDLRLELRLLADVGLVGLPNAGKSTFLRAVSAARPKVADYPFTTLEPHLGVVRVDDDRSFVIADVPGLIDGAADGAGLGIRFLKHLTRTRLLLHIIDLAPTDPAADPVRDARTIVGELERYDPELARKPRWLVLNKLDLIPPDERETRIASFLQACQT
;
A
#
# COMPACT_ATOMS: atom_id res chain seq x y z
N MET A 1 -7.22 6.49 15.65
CA MET A 1 -6.64 6.50 14.28
C MET A 1 -7.72 6.12 13.26
N LYS A 2 -7.95 6.90 12.20
CA LYS A 2 -8.84 6.52 11.06
C LYS A 2 -8.06 5.54 10.18
N PHE A 3 -8.68 4.43 9.78
CA PHE A 3 -8.27 3.69 8.58
C PHE A 3 -8.35 4.69 7.44
N ILE A 4 -7.24 4.84 6.73
CA ILE A 4 -7.11 5.84 5.69
C ILE A 4 -6.71 5.06 4.46
N ASP A 5 -7.75 4.68 3.73
CA ASP A 5 -7.62 3.96 2.48
C ASP A 5 -7.43 4.94 1.31
N GLU A 6 -7.64 6.25 1.56
CA GLU A 6 -7.40 7.34 0.61
C GLU A 6 -6.43 8.38 1.20
N ALA A 7 -5.35 8.68 0.48
CA ALA A 7 -4.46 9.80 0.79
C ALA A 7 -4.30 10.73 -0.41
N ARG A 8 -4.22 12.04 -0.14
CA ARG A 8 -3.95 13.07 -1.15
C ARG A 8 -2.61 13.70 -0.86
N ILE A 9 -1.72 13.61 -1.84
CA ILE A 9 -0.34 14.08 -1.74
C ILE A 9 0.04 14.87 -2.97
N SER A 10 1.01 15.76 -2.79
CA SER A 10 1.65 16.49 -3.87
C SER A 10 3.08 16.00 -3.98
N ILE A 11 3.46 15.55 -5.16
CA ILE A 11 4.82 15.11 -5.47
C ILE A 11 5.50 16.11 -6.41
N ALA A 12 6.77 16.39 -6.15
CA ALA A 12 7.59 17.22 -7.01
C ALA A 12 8.93 16.52 -7.26
N ALA A 13 9.27 16.32 -8.53
CA ALA A 13 10.61 15.87 -8.89
C ALA A 13 11.64 16.98 -8.66
N GLY A 14 12.92 16.60 -8.66
CA GLY A 14 14.01 17.54 -8.58
C GLY A 14 14.11 18.37 -9.86
N ASP A 15 14.38 19.66 -9.74
CA ASP A 15 14.70 20.49 -10.90
C ASP A 15 16.11 20.17 -11.40
N GLY A 16 16.38 20.47 -12.66
CA GLY A 16 17.72 20.42 -13.22
C GLY A 16 18.65 21.47 -12.60
N GLY A 17 19.92 21.11 -12.47
CA GLY A 17 20.99 22.07 -12.21
C GLY A 17 21.17 23.00 -13.40
N ASN A 18 21.64 24.23 -13.17
CA ASN A 18 21.95 25.14 -14.27
C ASN A 18 23.32 24.83 -14.87
N GLY A 19 23.44 24.95 -16.19
CA GLY A 19 24.76 25.05 -16.82
C GLY A 19 25.40 26.40 -16.47
N ILE A 20 26.73 26.45 -16.52
CA ILE A 20 27.47 27.69 -16.29
C ILE A 20 28.20 28.12 -17.57
N ALA A 21 28.36 29.42 -17.74
CA ALA A 21 29.28 29.98 -18.72
C ALA A 21 30.58 30.36 -18.03
N SER A 22 31.63 29.57 -18.23
CA SER A 22 32.97 29.79 -17.68
C SER A 22 34.02 29.76 -18.79
N PHE A 23 35.16 30.41 -18.53
CA PHE A 23 36.33 30.37 -19.40
C PHE A 23 37.57 30.02 -18.59
N ARG A 24 38.48 29.27 -19.19
CA ARG A 24 39.77 28.94 -18.56
C ARG A 24 40.56 30.22 -18.32
N ARG A 25 41.16 30.32 -17.14
CA ARG A 25 42.04 31.43 -16.75
C ARG A 25 43.34 30.87 -16.24
N GLU A 26 44.37 30.91 -17.08
CA GLU A 26 45.71 30.44 -16.74
C GLU A 26 46.72 31.58 -16.88
N LYS A 27 47.76 31.57 -16.05
CA LYS A 27 48.73 32.67 -15.97
C LYS A 27 49.48 32.92 -17.29
N TYR A 28 49.62 31.89 -18.12
CA TYR A 28 50.34 31.95 -19.39
C TYR A 28 49.44 31.82 -20.62
N GLU A 29 48.10 31.82 -20.44
CA GLU A 29 47.13 31.71 -21.53
C GLU A 29 46.13 32.87 -21.43
N PRO A 30 46.33 33.96 -22.21
CA PRO A 30 45.51 35.17 -22.10
C PRO A 30 44.05 34.97 -22.51
N GLU A 31 43.77 34.06 -23.46
CA GLU A 31 42.43 33.77 -23.98
C GLU A 31 42.11 32.28 -23.90
N GLY A 32 41.78 31.81 -22.69
CA GLY A 32 41.35 30.44 -22.48
C GLY A 32 40.00 30.11 -23.14
N GLY A 33 39.87 28.88 -23.64
CA GLY A 33 38.62 28.37 -24.20
C GLY A 33 37.48 28.28 -23.15
N PRO A 34 36.23 28.07 -23.60
CA PRO A 34 35.11 27.83 -22.69
C PRO A 34 35.31 26.53 -21.89
N ASP A 35 35.03 26.57 -20.59
CA ASP A 35 35.17 25.43 -19.65
C ASP A 35 33.98 25.31 -18.67
N GLY A 36 32.84 25.88 -19.03
CA GLY A 36 31.62 25.79 -18.21
C GLY A 36 30.95 24.44 -18.38
N GLY A 37 30.85 23.69 -17.28
CA GLY A 37 30.17 22.40 -17.24
C GLY A 37 28.64 22.50 -17.26
N ASP A 38 28.00 21.37 -17.55
CA ASP A 38 26.54 21.21 -17.51
C ASP A 38 26.03 21.05 -16.09
N GLY A 39 24.78 21.45 -15.86
CA GLY A 39 24.07 21.12 -14.64
C GLY A 39 23.68 19.65 -14.59
N GLY A 40 23.59 19.11 -13.38
CA GLY A 40 23.13 17.74 -13.13
C GLY A 40 21.62 17.60 -13.32
N HIS A 41 21.18 16.38 -13.63
CA HIS A 41 19.76 16.04 -13.68
C HIS A 41 19.11 16.11 -12.30
N GLY A 42 17.84 16.49 -12.24
CA GLY A 42 17.04 16.38 -11.03
C GLY A 42 16.73 14.94 -10.64
N GLY A 43 16.48 14.70 -9.36
CA GLY A 43 16.02 13.40 -8.86
C GLY A 43 14.59 13.08 -9.30
N ASN A 44 14.34 11.83 -9.61
CA ASN A 44 13.02 11.29 -9.94
C ASN A 44 12.21 10.98 -8.67
N VAL A 45 10.88 10.91 -8.80
CA VAL A 45 10.00 10.36 -7.76
C VAL A 45 9.43 9.03 -8.22
N HIS A 46 9.72 7.99 -7.46
CA HIS A 46 9.23 6.64 -7.68
C HIS A 46 8.30 6.20 -6.55
N PHE A 47 7.30 5.41 -6.91
CA PHE A 47 6.50 4.65 -5.95
C PHE A 47 6.90 3.17 -6.03
N VAL A 48 7.01 2.54 -4.87
CA VAL A 48 7.38 1.13 -4.74
C VAL A 48 6.33 0.44 -3.88
N ALA A 49 5.71 -0.62 -4.40
CA ALA A 49 4.88 -1.49 -3.57
C ALA A 49 5.77 -2.28 -2.61
N ASP A 50 5.47 -2.22 -1.31
CA ASP A 50 6.22 -2.92 -0.27
C ASP A 50 5.25 -3.73 0.59
N ARG A 51 5.48 -5.04 0.69
CA ARG A 51 4.69 -5.97 1.51
C ARG A 51 4.66 -5.60 3.00
N ASN A 52 5.65 -4.85 3.48
CA ASN A 52 5.76 -4.47 4.89
C ASN A 52 4.91 -3.22 5.20
N VAL A 53 4.47 -2.49 4.18
CA VAL A 53 3.64 -1.30 4.34
C VAL A 53 2.18 -1.72 4.13
N SER A 54 1.36 -1.60 5.17
CA SER A 54 -0.04 -2.07 5.12
C SER A 54 -1.07 -0.94 5.11
N THR A 55 -0.65 0.31 5.35
CA THR A 55 -1.57 1.47 5.42
C THR A 55 -1.01 2.70 4.72
N LEU A 56 -1.88 3.62 4.29
CA LEU A 56 -1.50 4.91 3.70
C LEU A 56 -1.44 6.06 4.73
N VAL A 57 -1.40 5.74 6.03
CA VAL A 57 -1.50 6.72 7.12
C VAL A 57 -0.38 7.76 7.08
N GLU A 58 0.85 7.35 6.73
CA GLU A 58 2.03 8.23 6.67
C GLU A 58 1.84 9.40 5.67
N TYR A 59 1.22 9.11 4.52
CA TYR A 59 0.94 10.07 3.45
C TYR A 59 -0.09 11.14 3.82
N ARG A 60 -0.80 10.98 4.93
CA ARG A 60 -1.72 12.00 5.43
C ARG A 60 -1.02 13.08 6.24
N TYR A 61 -0.02 12.68 7.03
CA TYR A 61 0.75 13.58 7.88
C TYR A 61 1.73 14.40 7.04
N VAL A 62 2.43 13.75 6.12
CA VAL A 62 3.31 14.41 5.15
C VAL A 62 2.61 14.45 3.81
N ARG A 63 2.17 15.66 3.40
CA ARG A 63 1.43 15.85 2.14
C ARG A 63 2.29 16.26 0.96
N ARG A 64 3.54 16.69 1.18
CA ARG A 64 4.43 17.18 0.13
C ARG A 64 5.71 16.39 0.12
N PHE A 65 6.03 15.79 -1.02
CA PHE A 65 7.23 15.01 -1.22
C PHE A 65 8.03 15.59 -2.38
N ARG A 66 9.28 15.96 -2.12
CA ARG A 66 10.14 16.60 -3.13
C ARG A 66 11.46 15.85 -3.27
N ALA A 67 11.79 15.43 -4.49
CA ALA A 67 13.11 14.89 -4.80
C ALA A 67 14.16 16.01 -4.88
N LYS A 68 15.44 15.66 -4.71
CA LYS A 68 16.51 16.67 -4.66
C LYS A 68 16.82 17.21 -6.06
N ARG A 69 17.11 18.51 -6.11
CA ARG A 69 17.58 19.21 -7.32
C ARG A 69 18.97 18.68 -7.74
N GLY A 70 19.26 18.71 -9.04
CA GLY A 70 20.61 18.53 -9.56
C GLY A 70 21.53 19.70 -9.20
N GLU A 71 22.83 19.43 -9.06
CA GLU A 71 23.83 20.46 -8.80
C GLU A 71 24.11 21.29 -10.06
N ASN A 72 24.49 22.55 -9.91
CA ASN A 72 24.88 23.38 -11.06
C ASN A 72 26.22 22.89 -11.63
N GLY A 73 26.47 23.20 -12.90
CA GLY A 73 27.79 23.07 -13.50
C GLY A 73 28.80 24.01 -12.82
N GLY A 74 30.05 23.59 -12.83
CA GLY A 74 31.20 24.34 -12.34
C GLY A 74 32.13 24.79 -13.48
N SER A 75 33.15 25.57 -13.12
CA SER A 75 34.28 25.86 -14.00
C SER A 75 35.16 24.62 -14.19
N SER A 76 36.11 24.69 -15.11
CA SER A 76 37.09 23.63 -15.36
C SER A 76 36.46 22.30 -15.78
N ASP A 77 35.48 22.37 -16.68
CA ASP A 77 34.75 21.22 -17.24
C ASP A 77 34.06 20.36 -16.15
N CYS A 78 33.72 20.98 -15.02
CA CYS A 78 33.08 20.30 -13.90
C CYS A 78 31.56 20.18 -14.11
N TYR A 79 31.08 18.98 -14.41
CA TYR A 79 29.64 18.69 -14.54
C TYR A 79 28.97 18.51 -13.18
N GLY A 80 27.77 19.07 -13.03
CA GLY A 80 26.96 18.98 -11.81
C GLY A 80 26.46 17.55 -11.56
N LYS A 81 26.44 17.12 -10.29
CA LYS A 81 25.91 15.80 -9.92
C LYS A 81 24.40 15.73 -10.05
N ARG A 82 23.91 14.53 -10.38
CA ARG A 82 22.48 14.22 -10.37
C ARG A 82 21.92 14.25 -8.93
N GLY A 83 20.77 14.87 -8.77
CA GLY A 83 20.04 14.86 -7.50
C GLY A 83 19.54 13.45 -7.18
N PRO A 84 19.64 12.97 -5.92
CA PRO A 84 19.18 11.64 -5.55
C PRO A 84 17.66 11.50 -5.75
N ASP A 85 17.26 10.33 -6.23
CA ASP A 85 15.86 9.96 -6.44
C ASP A 85 15.14 9.76 -5.10
N LEU A 86 13.85 10.07 -5.07
CA LEU A 86 12.96 9.83 -3.94
C LEU A 86 12.10 8.59 -4.22
N SER A 87 12.16 7.59 -3.36
CA SER A 87 11.32 6.40 -3.45
C SER A 87 10.31 6.38 -2.30
N LEU A 88 9.02 6.40 -2.64
CA LEU A 88 7.90 6.38 -1.70
C LEU A 88 7.32 4.97 -1.64
N ARG A 89 7.24 4.38 -0.45
CA ARG A 89 6.76 3.01 -0.24
C ARG A 89 5.28 2.98 0.07
N VAL A 90 4.51 2.25 -0.71
CA VAL A 90 3.05 2.13 -0.51
C VAL A 90 2.64 0.67 -0.37
N PRO A 91 1.49 0.39 0.24
CA PRO A 91 0.97 -0.96 0.29
C PRO A 91 0.71 -1.55 -1.09
N ILE A 92 0.82 -2.87 -1.17
CA ILE A 92 0.39 -3.63 -2.34
C ILE A 92 -1.12 -3.39 -2.57
N GLY A 93 -1.55 -3.28 -3.82
CA GLY A 93 -2.92 -2.93 -4.21
C GLY A 93 -3.23 -1.43 -4.10
N THR A 94 -2.23 -0.57 -3.98
CA THR A 94 -2.41 0.89 -4.05
C THR A 94 -2.59 1.32 -5.50
N ILE A 95 -3.69 2.01 -5.76
CA ILE A 95 -3.96 2.71 -7.00
C ILE A 95 -3.58 4.16 -6.86
N ILE A 96 -2.91 4.66 -7.88
CA ILE A 96 -2.45 6.03 -7.94
C ILE A 96 -3.15 6.71 -9.11
N ALA A 97 -3.94 7.72 -8.79
CA ALA A 97 -4.65 8.54 -9.77
C ALA A 97 -4.21 10.00 -9.64
N ASP A 98 -4.24 10.73 -10.75
CA ASP A 98 -4.06 12.18 -10.74
C ASP A 98 -5.33 12.86 -10.19
N ILE A 99 -5.17 13.83 -9.29
CA ILE A 99 -6.30 14.55 -8.69
C ILE A 99 -7.04 15.42 -9.71
N ASN A 100 -6.33 15.98 -10.68
CA ASN A 100 -6.90 16.95 -11.62
C ASN A 100 -7.63 16.24 -12.76
N SER A 101 -7.06 15.17 -13.29
CA SER A 101 -7.65 14.44 -14.44
C SER A 101 -8.46 13.21 -14.03
N ASN A 102 -8.38 12.76 -12.77
CA ASN A 102 -8.90 11.47 -12.30
C ASN A 102 -8.40 10.25 -13.11
N GLN A 103 -7.35 10.42 -13.90
CA GLN A 103 -6.75 9.33 -14.65
C GLN A 103 -5.94 8.44 -13.72
N ILE A 104 -6.15 7.13 -13.79
CA ILE A 104 -5.32 6.14 -13.10
C ILE A 104 -3.96 6.12 -13.79
N LEU A 105 -2.92 6.52 -13.05
CA LEU A 105 -1.54 6.54 -13.52
C LEU A 105 -0.83 5.21 -13.29
N ALA A 106 -1.13 4.55 -12.17
CA ALA A 106 -0.48 3.29 -11.80
C ALA A 106 -1.36 2.43 -10.89
N ASP A 107 -1.19 1.12 -11.01
CA ASP A 107 -1.71 0.11 -10.09
C ASP A 107 -0.53 -0.74 -9.58
N LEU A 108 -0.31 -0.73 -8.27
CA LEU A 108 0.82 -1.38 -7.61
C LEU A 108 0.39 -2.72 -7.01
N ASP A 109 0.13 -3.68 -7.89
CA ASP A 109 -0.47 -5.00 -7.60
C ASP A 109 0.49 -6.06 -7.05
N CYS A 110 1.81 -5.93 -7.29
CA CYS A 110 2.81 -6.89 -6.82
C CYS A 110 3.92 -6.24 -5.96
N ASP A 111 4.45 -7.01 -5.02
CA ASP A 111 5.56 -6.60 -4.16
C ASP A 111 6.80 -6.22 -4.98
N GLY A 112 7.44 -5.12 -4.62
CA GLY A 112 8.62 -4.59 -5.31
C GLY A 112 8.33 -3.88 -6.63
N LYS A 113 7.06 -3.82 -7.09
CA LYS A 113 6.71 -3.07 -8.32
C LYS A 113 7.07 -1.61 -8.14
N LYS A 114 7.93 -1.10 -9.02
CA LYS A 114 8.42 0.28 -9.01
C LYS A 114 7.88 1.04 -10.21
N VAL A 115 7.26 2.19 -9.96
CA VAL A 115 6.70 3.06 -11.00
C VAL A 115 7.27 4.47 -10.86
N LEU A 116 7.68 5.08 -11.98
CA LEU A 116 8.08 6.48 -12.06
C LEU A 116 6.83 7.34 -12.24
N LEU A 117 6.55 8.25 -11.30
CA LEU A 117 5.37 9.14 -11.39
C LEU A 117 5.71 10.61 -11.63
N ALA A 118 6.89 11.06 -11.24
CA ALA A 118 7.37 12.39 -11.61
C ALA A 118 8.83 12.30 -12.04
N LYS A 119 9.10 12.76 -13.26
CA LYS A 119 10.45 12.78 -13.84
C LYS A 119 11.20 14.04 -13.42
N GLY A 120 12.46 13.87 -13.04
CA GLY A 120 13.38 14.95 -12.74
C GLY A 120 13.69 15.80 -13.96
N GLY A 121 13.88 17.10 -13.74
CA GLY A 121 14.22 18.06 -14.78
C GLY A 121 15.60 17.77 -15.39
N ARG A 122 15.75 18.07 -16.68
CA ARG A 122 17.05 17.95 -17.35
C ARG A 122 18.03 19.03 -16.88
N GLY A 123 19.29 18.66 -16.78
CA GLY A 123 20.37 19.60 -16.51
C GLY A 123 20.51 20.64 -17.64
N GLY A 124 20.82 21.86 -17.26
CA GLY A 124 21.13 22.94 -18.21
C GLY A 124 22.51 22.75 -18.84
N LEU A 125 22.66 23.17 -20.08
CA LEU A 125 23.89 23.08 -20.86
C LEU A 125 24.83 24.23 -20.49
N GLY A 126 26.08 23.90 -20.22
CA GLY A 126 27.17 24.86 -20.08
C GLY A 126 27.56 25.48 -21.42
N ASN A 127 28.43 26.49 -21.37
CA ASN A 127 28.82 27.21 -22.59
C ASN A 127 29.64 26.37 -23.58
N VAL A 128 30.25 25.28 -23.13
CA VAL A 128 31.01 24.34 -23.99
C VAL A 128 30.15 23.80 -25.15
N HIS A 129 28.87 23.52 -24.92
CA HIS A 129 27.95 23.01 -25.96
C HIS A 129 27.58 24.02 -27.04
N PHE A 130 27.74 25.31 -26.77
CA PHE A 130 27.42 26.38 -27.72
C PHE A 130 28.63 26.78 -28.58
N LYS A 131 29.76 26.09 -28.44
CA LYS A 131 30.98 26.32 -29.21
C LYS A 131 30.82 25.81 -30.63
N SER A 132 31.10 26.65 -31.61
CA SER A 132 31.15 26.27 -33.02
C SER A 132 32.38 26.87 -33.71
N SER A 133 32.64 26.48 -34.96
CA SER A 133 33.74 27.03 -35.76
C SER A 133 33.66 28.57 -35.90
N VAL A 134 32.43 29.10 -35.90
CA VAL A 134 32.11 30.52 -35.99
C VAL A 134 31.94 31.19 -34.60
N ASN A 135 31.54 30.44 -33.57
CA ASN A 135 31.35 30.94 -32.20
C ASN A 135 32.33 30.26 -31.24
N ARG A 136 33.56 30.77 -31.16
CA ARG A 136 34.65 30.15 -30.37
C ARG A 136 34.56 30.44 -28.87
N THR A 137 33.95 31.55 -28.49
CA THR A 137 33.82 32.02 -27.09
C THR A 137 32.35 32.25 -26.69
N PRO A 138 31.53 31.19 -26.70
CA PRO A 138 30.12 31.30 -26.30
C PRO A 138 30.01 31.74 -24.84
N ARG A 139 29.18 32.76 -24.59
CA ARG A 139 28.78 33.20 -23.24
C ARG A 139 27.39 32.71 -22.84
N GLN A 140 26.79 31.87 -23.68
CA GLN A 140 25.45 31.33 -23.49
C GLN A 140 25.51 30.09 -22.62
N CYS A 141 24.55 29.94 -21.72
CA CYS A 141 24.30 28.74 -20.94
C CYS A 141 22.79 28.59 -20.77
N THR A 142 22.28 27.37 -20.62
CA THR A 142 20.86 27.14 -20.35
C THR A 142 20.64 26.81 -18.88
N ARG A 143 19.47 27.23 -18.39
CA ARG A 143 19.00 26.84 -17.05
C ARG A 143 18.51 25.39 -17.08
N GLY A 144 18.56 24.73 -15.94
CA GLY A 144 17.97 23.41 -15.80
C GLY A 144 16.46 23.47 -16.00
N GLU A 145 15.90 22.43 -16.60
CA GLU A 145 14.45 22.29 -16.75
C GLU A 145 13.80 22.05 -15.38
N PRO A 146 12.58 22.54 -15.15
CA PRO A 146 11.83 22.22 -13.94
C PRO A 146 11.48 20.73 -13.91
N GLY A 147 11.47 20.14 -12.71
CA GLY A 147 10.98 18.79 -12.51
C GLY A 147 9.46 18.70 -12.65
N GLU A 148 8.94 17.53 -13.02
CA GLU A 148 7.49 17.30 -13.06
C GLU A 148 6.90 17.41 -11.65
N GLN A 149 5.71 18.00 -11.56
CA GLN A 149 4.93 18.10 -10.33
C GLN A 149 3.54 17.55 -10.59
N ARG A 150 3.03 16.74 -9.66
CA ARG A 150 1.70 16.13 -9.76
C ARG A 150 1.04 16.06 -8.40
N ASP A 151 -0.27 16.30 -8.41
CA ASP A 151 -1.12 16.07 -7.25
C ASP A 151 -1.80 14.71 -7.44
N LEU A 152 -1.54 13.81 -6.49
CA LEU A 152 -1.92 12.41 -6.57
C LEU A 152 -2.90 12.03 -5.48
N ARG A 153 -3.88 11.22 -5.87
CA ARG A 153 -4.77 10.48 -4.98
C ARG A 153 -4.32 9.03 -4.95
N LEU A 154 -3.96 8.57 -3.76
CA LEU A 154 -3.62 7.18 -3.47
C LEU A 154 -4.85 6.51 -2.90
N GLU A 155 -5.25 5.38 -3.45
CA GLU A 155 -6.36 4.56 -2.97
C GLU A 155 -5.93 3.12 -2.78
N LEU A 156 -6.10 2.59 -1.58
CA LEU A 156 -5.82 1.19 -1.29
C LEU A 156 -7.04 0.34 -1.66
N ARG A 157 -6.91 -0.57 -2.64
CA ARG A 157 -7.97 -1.50 -3.04
C ARG A 157 -8.10 -2.75 -2.15
N LEU A 158 -7.11 -3.03 -1.29
CA LEU A 158 -7.16 -4.16 -0.37
C LEU A 158 -7.88 -3.79 0.93
N LEU A 159 -8.95 -4.52 1.26
CA LEU A 159 -9.75 -4.29 2.47
C LEU A 159 -9.19 -4.99 3.71
N ALA A 160 -8.61 -6.18 3.56
CA ALA A 160 -8.06 -6.96 4.66
C ALA A 160 -7.08 -8.06 4.23
N ASP A 161 -6.09 -8.33 5.10
CA ASP A 161 -5.16 -9.44 4.97
C ASP A 161 -5.78 -10.75 5.48
N VAL A 162 -6.63 -10.65 6.51
CA VAL A 162 -7.26 -11.80 7.20
C VAL A 162 -8.77 -11.59 7.30
N GLY A 163 -9.56 -12.60 6.96
CA GLY A 163 -11.02 -12.58 7.11
C GLY A 163 -11.47 -13.43 8.30
N LEU A 164 -12.36 -12.93 9.14
CA LEU A 164 -13.01 -13.70 10.20
C LEU A 164 -14.32 -14.31 9.70
N VAL A 165 -14.44 -15.64 9.79
CA VAL A 165 -15.64 -16.40 9.45
C VAL A 165 -16.11 -17.21 10.66
N GLY A 166 -17.40 -17.49 10.76
CA GLY A 166 -18.01 -18.15 11.91
C GLY A 166 -19.45 -17.68 12.13
N LEU A 167 -20.21 -18.46 12.91
CA LEU A 167 -21.61 -18.21 13.21
C LEU A 167 -21.85 -16.88 13.97
N PRO A 168 -23.10 -16.37 14.02
CA PRO A 168 -23.42 -15.24 14.87
C PRO A 168 -23.11 -15.64 16.32
N ASN A 169 -22.62 -14.71 17.13
CA ASN A 169 -22.25 -14.96 18.54
C ASN A 169 -21.06 -15.92 18.80
N ALA A 170 -20.36 -16.39 17.76
CA ALA A 170 -19.10 -17.12 17.91
C ALA A 170 -17.98 -16.27 18.56
N GLY A 171 -18.20 -14.95 18.68
CA GLY A 171 -17.28 -14.01 19.31
C GLY A 171 -16.34 -13.29 18.33
N LYS A 172 -16.65 -13.29 17.03
CA LYS A 172 -15.84 -12.63 15.98
C LYS A 172 -15.52 -11.17 16.28
N SER A 173 -16.54 -10.36 16.57
CA SER A 173 -16.36 -8.94 16.85
C SER A 173 -15.66 -8.68 18.19
N THR A 174 -15.83 -9.58 19.17
CA THR A 174 -15.09 -9.54 20.45
C THR A 174 -13.61 -9.83 20.23
N PHE A 175 -13.29 -10.88 19.46
CA PHE A 175 -11.93 -11.21 19.07
C PHE A 175 -11.27 -10.05 18.32
N LEU A 176 -11.96 -9.49 17.31
CA LEU A 176 -11.46 -8.34 16.55
C LEU A 176 -11.12 -7.15 17.45
N ARG A 177 -11.98 -6.85 18.45
CA ARG A 177 -11.73 -5.78 19.42
C ARG A 177 -10.54 -6.06 20.32
N ALA A 178 -10.32 -7.33 20.70
CA ALA A 178 -9.23 -7.73 21.59
C ALA A 178 -7.86 -7.67 20.89
N VAL A 179 -7.78 -8.07 19.62
CA VAL A 179 -6.50 -8.12 18.88
C VAL A 179 -6.14 -6.81 18.17
N SER A 180 -7.12 -5.92 17.97
CA SER A 180 -6.90 -4.67 17.25
C SER A 180 -6.21 -3.63 18.14
N ALA A 181 -5.06 -3.12 17.69
CA ALA A 181 -4.29 -2.05 18.34
C ALA A 181 -5.03 -0.70 18.35
N ALA A 182 -6.10 -0.58 17.56
CA ALA A 182 -7.02 0.55 17.56
C ALA A 182 -8.45 0.06 17.77
N ARG A 183 -9.35 0.91 18.29
CA ARG A 183 -10.80 0.58 18.31
C ARG A 183 -11.25 0.20 16.89
N PRO A 184 -11.82 -1.00 16.68
CA PRO A 184 -12.31 -1.42 15.38
C PRO A 184 -13.25 -0.36 14.82
N LYS A 185 -13.07 -0.06 13.54
CA LYS A 185 -13.86 0.95 12.86
C LYS A 185 -14.84 0.28 11.94
N VAL A 186 -16.06 0.76 12.01
CA VAL A 186 -17.10 0.51 11.04
C VAL A 186 -16.73 1.33 9.80
N ALA A 187 -16.69 0.67 8.64
CA ALA A 187 -16.19 1.27 7.40
C ALA A 187 -17.28 1.29 6.33
N ASP A 188 -17.67 2.49 5.92
CA ASP A 188 -18.80 2.71 5.00
C ASP A 188 -18.27 2.73 3.56
N TYR A 189 -18.00 1.54 3.00
CA TYR A 189 -17.52 1.43 1.63
C TYR A 189 -18.66 1.62 0.63
N PRO A 190 -18.43 2.31 -0.51
CA PRO A 190 -19.47 2.60 -1.51
C PRO A 190 -20.03 1.34 -2.22
N PHE A 191 -19.53 0.16 -1.88
CA PHE A 191 -19.90 -1.14 -2.45
C PHE A 191 -20.37 -2.16 -1.40
N THR A 192 -20.52 -1.76 -0.13
CA THR A 192 -21.02 -2.62 0.95
C THR A 192 -22.41 -2.16 1.39
N THR A 193 -23.36 -3.08 1.52
CA THR A 193 -24.68 -2.81 2.15
C THR A 193 -24.66 -3.01 3.66
N LEU A 194 -23.69 -3.79 4.16
CA LEU A 194 -23.41 -3.99 5.57
C LEU A 194 -22.00 -3.48 5.84
N GLU A 195 -21.85 -2.53 6.74
CA GLU A 195 -20.57 -1.93 7.09
C GLU A 195 -19.68 -2.98 7.79
N PRO A 196 -18.57 -3.45 7.17
CA PRO A 196 -17.68 -4.40 7.81
C PRO A 196 -16.95 -3.76 8.98
N HIS A 197 -16.66 -4.57 10.00
CA HIS A 197 -15.79 -4.15 11.10
C HIS A 197 -14.34 -4.48 10.73
N LEU A 198 -13.50 -3.45 10.68
CA LEU A 198 -12.06 -3.58 10.42
C LEU A 198 -11.24 -3.33 11.68
N GLY A 199 -10.20 -4.14 11.87
CA GLY A 199 -9.21 -4.00 12.94
C GLY A 199 -7.79 -3.99 12.38
N VAL A 200 -6.93 -3.11 12.92
CA VAL A 200 -5.47 -3.15 12.65
C VAL A 200 -4.82 -3.93 13.76
N VAL A 201 -4.17 -5.04 13.43
CA VAL A 201 -3.31 -5.75 14.37
C VAL A 201 -1.87 -5.28 14.14
N ARG A 202 -1.24 -4.77 15.19
CA ARG A 202 0.20 -4.45 15.17
C ARG A 202 0.93 -5.63 15.78
N VAL A 203 1.86 -6.21 15.03
CA VAL A 203 2.77 -7.24 15.54
C VAL A 203 3.97 -6.56 16.16
N ASP A 204 4.62 -5.66 15.40
CA ASP A 204 5.75 -4.83 15.84
C ASP A 204 5.62 -3.39 15.28
N ASP A 205 6.63 -2.54 15.48
CA ASP A 205 6.65 -1.14 15.02
C ASP A 205 6.46 -0.98 13.50
N ASP A 206 7.07 -1.87 12.71
CA ASP A 206 7.02 -1.83 11.24
C ASP A 206 6.08 -2.87 10.63
N ARG A 207 5.46 -3.74 11.44
CA ARG A 207 4.64 -4.87 10.95
C ARG A 207 3.21 -4.77 11.46
N SER A 208 2.28 -4.54 10.54
CA SER A 208 0.85 -4.53 10.84
C SER A 208 0.06 -5.27 9.76
N PHE A 209 -1.11 -5.78 10.11
CA PHE A 209 -2.03 -6.37 9.15
C PHE A 209 -3.47 -6.02 9.50
N VAL A 210 -4.35 -6.13 8.51
CA VAL A 210 -5.75 -5.76 8.62
C VAL A 210 -6.60 -7.02 8.72
N ILE A 211 -7.42 -7.09 9.77
CA ILE A 211 -8.45 -8.12 9.94
C ILE A 211 -9.80 -7.51 9.60
N ALA A 212 -10.58 -8.19 8.76
CA ALA A 212 -11.98 -7.89 8.54
C ALA A 212 -12.88 -8.93 9.21
N ASP A 213 -13.85 -8.48 10.00
CA ASP A 213 -15.03 -9.27 10.33
C ASP A 213 -15.98 -9.25 9.14
N VAL A 214 -16.45 -10.42 8.74
CA VAL A 214 -17.39 -10.63 7.64
C VAL A 214 -18.79 -10.69 8.25
N PRO A 215 -19.56 -9.58 8.30
CA PRO A 215 -20.97 -9.66 8.63
C PRO A 215 -21.71 -10.44 7.53
N GLY A 216 -22.63 -11.33 7.93
CA GLY A 216 -23.66 -11.82 7.01
C GLY A 216 -23.27 -12.90 5.99
N LEU A 217 -22.43 -13.88 6.32
CA LEU A 217 -22.44 -15.16 5.57
C LEU A 217 -23.79 -15.91 5.74
N ILE A 218 -24.60 -15.50 6.72
CA ILE A 218 -25.61 -16.31 7.39
C ILE A 218 -27.04 -15.78 7.16
N ASP A 219 -27.18 -14.55 6.65
CA ASP A 219 -28.46 -13.93 6.32
C ASP A 219 -28.48 -13.52 4.84
N GLY A 220 -29.02 -14.39 3.97
CA GLY A 220 -29.46 -14.00 2.62
C GLY A 220 -28.39 -13.89 1.52
N ALA A 221 -27.15 -14.34 1.73
CA ALA A 221 -26.12 -14.35 0.68
C ALA A 221 -26.44 -15.30 -0.50
N ALA A 222 -27.31 -16.29 -0.28
CA ALA A 222 -27.75 -17.25 -1.29
C ALA A 222 -28.91 -16.75 -2.17
N ASP A 223 -29.70 -15.76 -1.74
CA ASP A 223 -30.95 -15.34 -2.41
C ASP A 223 -30.80 -14.17 -3.40
N GLY A 224 -29.66 -14.07 -4.09
CA GLY A 224 -29.60 -13.36 -5.38
C GLY A 224 -29.60 -11.82 -5.35
N ALA A 225 -29.51 -11.18 -4.18
CA ALA A 225 -29.22 -9.74 -4.13
C ALA A 225 -27.71 -9.54 -4.35
N GLY A 226 -27.28 -9.15 -5.56
CA GLY A 226 -25.87 -9.05 -6.02
C GLY A 226 -24.90 -8.13 -5.23
N LEU A 227 -25.20 -7.85 -3.97
CA LEU A 227 -24.54 -6.97 -3.01
C LEU A 227 -23.55 -7.74 -2.11
N GLY A 228 -23.88 -8.96 -1.68
CA GLY A 228 -22.94 -9.85 -0.97
C GLY A 228 -21.77 -10.32 -1.85
N ILE A 229 -22.04 -10.46 -3.15
CA ILE A 229 -21.05 -10.94 -4.13
C ILE A 229 -19.84 -9.99 -4.24
N ARG A 230 -20.06 -8.68 -4.15
CA ARG A 230 -18.99 -7.69 -4.23
C ARG A 230 -18.12 -7.70 -2.98
N PHE A 231 -18.69 -7.75 -1.78
CA PHE A 231 -17.92 -7.83 -0.53
C PHE A 231 -17.10 -9.12 -0.45
N LEU A 232 -17.71 -10.25 -0.81
CA LEU A 232 -17.04 -11.55 -0.80
C LEU A 232 -15.94 -11.64 -1.89
N LYS A 233 -16.07 -10.96 -3.04
CA LYS A 233 -14.96 -10.74 -3.99
C LYS A 233 -13.77 -9.97 -3.41
N HIS A 234 -13.93 -9.25 -2.30
CA HIS A 234 -12.80 -8.67 -1.59
C HIS A 234 -12.22 -9.63 -0.56
N LEU A 235 -13.05 -10.52 0.03
CA LEU A 235 -12.59 -11.66 0.82
C LEU A 235 -11.78 -12.67 0.01
N THR A 236 -12.03 -12.83 -1.28
CA THR A 236 -11.17 -13.66 -2.15
C THR A 236 -9.76 -13.08 -2.29
N ARG A 237 -9.48 -11.86 -1.81
CA ARG A 237 -8.13 -11.29 -1.75
C ARG A 237 -7.45 -11.37 -0.38
N THR A 238 -8.14 -11.86 0.66
CA THR A 238 -7.48 -12.15 1.95
C THR A 238 -6.45 -13.27 1.77
N ARG A 239 -5.39 -13.27 2.56
CA ARG A 239 -4.39 -14.35 2.53
C ARG A 239 -4.80 -15.55 3.39
N LEU A 240 -5.59 -15.30 4.43
CA LEU A 240 -5.97 -16.28 5.44
C LEU A 240 -7.42 -16.06 5.87
N LEU A 241 -8.12 -17.16 6.17
CA LEU A 241 -9.40 -17.13 6.87
C LEU A 241 -9.23 -17.67 8.29
N LEU A 242 -9.68 -16.91 9.28
CA LEU A 242 -9.80 -17.35 10.67
C LEU A 242 -11.24 -17.79 10.89
N HIS A 243 -11.43 -19.09 11.10
CA HIS A 243 -12.72 -19.67 11.38
C HIS A 243 -12.92 -19.78 12.90
N ILE A 244 -13.68 -18.84 13.44
CA ILE A 244 -13.97 -18.73 14.87
C ILE A 244 -15.15 -19.63 15.20
N ILE A 245 -14.92 -20.57 16.12
CA ILE A 245 -15.88 -21.59 16.52
C ILE A 245 -16.09 -21.48 18.03
N ASP A 246 -17.36 -21.46 18.43
CA ASP A 246 -17.74 -21.51 19.84
C ASP A 246 -17.72 -22.96 20.33
N LEU A 247 -16.81 -23.30 21.25
CA LEU A 247 -16.72 -24.66 21.81
C LEU A 247 -17.59 -24.84 23.07
N ALA A 248 -18.20 -23.76 23.57
CA ALA A 248 -19.08 -23.78 24.73
C ALA A 248 -20.41 -23.07 24.43
N PRO A 249 -21.18 -23.57 23.44
CA PRO A 249 -22.47 -22.97 23.14
C PRO A 249 -23.40 -23.11 24.35
N THR A 250 -24.12 -22.02 24.65
CA THR A 250 -25.12 -22.00 25.73
C THR A 250 -26.41 -22.74 25.37
N ASP A 251 -26.63 -23.00 24.08
CA ASP A 251 -27.78 -23.74 23.58
C ASP A 251 -27.48 -25.26 23.57
N PRO A 252 -28.27 -26.10 24.25
CA PRO A 252 -28.12 -27.55 24.25
C PRO A 252 -28.24 -28.20 22.86
N ALA A 253 -28.87 -27.53 21.89
CA ALA A 253 -29.06 -28.04 20.53
C ALA A 253 -27.93 -27.65 19.55
N ALA A 254 -27.00 -26.79 19.97
CA ALA A 254 -25.89 -26.34 19.15
C ALA A 254 -24.75 -27.36 19.17
N ASP A 255 -24.28 -27.76 17.98
CA ASP A 255 -23.17 -28.68 17.80
C ASP A 255 -22.02 -27.95 17.09
N PRO A 256 -20.90 -27.69 17.79
CA PRO A 256 -19.75 -27.00 17.21
C PRO A 256 -19.22 -27.64 15.92
N VAL A 257 -19.34 -28.97 15.76
CA VAL A 257 -18.89 -29.69 14.56
C VAL A 257 -19.81 -29.40 13.39
N ARG A 258 -21.12 -29.41 13.64
CA ARG A 258 -22.13 -29.05 12.65
C ARG A 258 -22.00 -27.59 12.24
N ASP A 259 -21.73 -26.70 13.19
CA ASP A 259 -21.51 -25.28 12.94
C ASP A 259 -20.31 -25.07 12.03
N ALA A 260 -19.20 -25.75 12.33
CA ALA A 260 -18.00 -25.70 11.51
C ALA A 260 -18.29 -26.19 10.07
N ARG A 261 -18.97 -27.34 9.93
CA ARG A 261 -19.33 -27.91 8.62
C ARG A 261 -20.30 -27.02 7.84
N THR A 262 -21.21 -26.34 8.53
CA THR A 262 -22.17 -25.41 7.91
C THR A 262 -21.44 -24.25 7.23
N ILE A 263 -20.52 -23.60 7.95
CA ILE A 263 -19.69 -22.52 7.39
C ILE A 263 -18.82 -23.02 6.23
N VAL A 264 -18.26 -24.22 6.32
CA VAL A 264 -17.49 -24.80 5.20
C VAL A 264 -18.37 -25.00 3.96
N GLY A 265 -19.55 -25.60 4.12
CA GLY A 265 -20.50 -25.79 3.03
C GLY A 265 -20.99 -24.48 2.42
N GLU A 266 -21.17 -23.44 3.23
CA GLU A 266 -21.50 -22.09 2.74
C GLU A 266 -20.37 -21.47 1.93
N LEU A 267 -19.13 -21.57 2.41
CA LEU A 267 -17.95 -21.09 1.67
C LEU A 267 -17.81 -21.80 0.33
N GLU A 268 -18.00 -23.13 0.30
CA GLU A 268 -17.94 -23.94 -0.93
C GLU A 268 -19.06 -23.62 -1.92
N ARG A 269 -20.29 -23.44 -1.44
CA ARG A 269 -21.44 -23.04 -2.28
C ARG A 269 -21.24 -21.66 -2.88
N TYR A 270 -20.56 -20.78 -2.16
CA TYR A 270 -20.35 -19.41 -2.59
C TYR A 270 -19.18 -19.28 -3.58
N ASP A 271 -17.98 -19.73 -3.18
CA ASP A 271 -16.79 -19.65 -4.03
C ASP A 271 -15.79 -20.79 -3.69
N PRO A 272 -15.60 -21.75 -4.61
CA PRO A 272 -14.64 -22.83 -4.45
C PRO A 272 -13.19 -22.36 -4.25
N GLU A 273 -12.81 -21.19 -4.79
CA GLU A 273 -11.47 -20.63 -4.55
C GLU A 273 -11.31 -20.10 -3.13
N LEU A 274 -12.37 -19.47 -2.57
CA LEU A 274 -12.38 -19.01 -1.19
C LEU A 274 -12.31 -20.18 -0.20
N ALA A 275 -13.03 -21.26 -0.48
CA ALA A 275 -13.04 -22.46 0.35
C ALA A 275 -11.68 -23.18 0.40
N ARG A 276 -10.88 -23.09 -0.68
CA ARG A 276 -9.54 -23.68 -0.77
C ARG A 276 -8.44 -22.89 -0.06
N LYS A 277 -8.73 -21.67 0.40
CA LYS A 277 -7.74 -20.85 1.06
C LYS A 277 -7.23 -21.49 2.36
N PRO A 278 -5.99 -21.15 2.77
CA PRO A 278 -5.53 -21.44 4.12
C PRO A 278 -6.56 -20.96 5.14
N ARG A 279 -7.06 -21.90 5.95
CA ARG A 279 -8.08 -21.65 6.95
C ARG A 279 -7.58 -22.18 8.29
N TRP A 280 -7.56 -21.33 9.29
CA TRP A 280 -7.20 -21.72 10.66
C TRP A 280 -8.46 -21.79 11.50
N LEU A 281 -8.61 -22.88 12.24
CA LEU A 281 -9.67 -23.06 13.21
C LEU A 281 -9.26 -22.36 14.51
N VAL A 282 -10.11 -21.47 15.00
CA VAL A 282 -9.90 -20.71 16.23
C VAL A 282 -11.02 -21.10 17.19
N LEU A 283 -10.68 -21.92 18.18
CA LEU A 283 -11.62 -22.34 19.22
C LEU A 283 -11.74 -21.23 20.26
N ASN A 284 -12.95 -20.69 20.39
CA ASN A 284 -13.27 -19.58 21.28
C ASN A 284 -14.12 -20.05 22.47
N LYS A 285 -14.21 -19.21 23.51
CA LYS A 285 -14.95 -19.44 24.77
C LYS A 285 -14.47 -20.64 25.61
N LEU A 286 -13.18 -20.97 25.51
CA LEU A 286 -12.56 -22.03 26.32
C LEU A 286 -12.59 -21.72 27.83
N ASP A 287 -12.74 -20.45 28.21
CA ASP A 287 -12.88 -20.00 29.58
C ASP A 287 -14.14 -20.56 30.27
N LEU A 288 -15.20 -20.87 29.51
CA LEU A 288 -16.43 -21.48 30.03
C LEU A 288 -16.32 -22.99 30.26
N ILE A 289 -15.24 -23.62 29.78
CA ILE A 289 -15.01 -25.06 29.92
C ILE A 289 -14.09 -25.30 31.13
N PRO A 290 -14.41 -26.24 32.03
CA PRO A 290 -13.52 -26.63 33.11
C PRO A 290 -12.14 -27.06 32.58
N PRO A 291 -11.03 -26.65 33.21
CA PRO A 291 -9.68 -26.92 32.70
C PRO A 291 -9.42 -28.41 32.45
N ASP A 292 -9.95 -29.27 33.30
CA ASP A 292 -9.78 -30.73 33.23
C ASP A 292 -10.49 -31.37 32.01
N GLU A 293 -11.49 -30.69 31.44
CA GLU A 293 -12.27 -31.17 30.29
C GLU A 293 -11.85 -30.54 28.95
N ARG A 294 -11.04 -29.47 28.98
CA ARG A 294 -10.68 -28.69 27.78
C ARG A 294 -9.97 -29.54 26.75
N GLU A 295 -8.92 -30.26 27.15
CA GLU A 295 -8.11 -31.05 26.21
C GLU A 295 -8.96 -32.15 25.56
N THR A 296 -9.80 -32.83 26.33
CA THR A 296 -10.70 -33.87 25.83
C THR A 296 -11.71 -33.32 24.82
N ARG A 297 -12.32 -32.16 25.10
CA ARG A 297 -13.25 -31.51 24.16
C ARG A 297 -12.55 -31.04 22.88
N ILE A 298 -11.36 -30.46 22.99
CA ILE A 298 -10.57 -30.02 21.83
C ILE A 298 -10.19 -31.23 20.97
N ALA A 299 -9.70 -32.31 21.58
CA ALA A 299 -9.32 -33.53 20.88
C ALA A 299 -10.53 -34.18 20.16
N SER A 300 -11.67 -34.29 20.86
CA SER A 300 -12.91 -34.80 20.29
C SER A 300 -13.38 -33.97 19.09
N PHE A 301 -13.35 -32.64 19.21
CA PHE A 301 -13.69 -31.73 18.13
C PHE A 301 -12.76 -31.88 16.92
N LEU A 302 -11.44 -31.94 17.14
CA LEU A 302 -10.47 -32.10 16.06
C LEU A 302 -10.63 -33.44 15.34
N GLN A 303 -10.90 -34.54 16.06
CA GLN A 303 -11.20 -35.83 15.44
C GLN A 303 -12.49 -35.78 14.61
N ALA A 304 -13.56 -35.19 15.16
CA ALA A 304 -14.84 -35.08 14.48
C ALA A 304 -14.78 -34.19 13.22
N CYS A 305 -13.91 -33.19 13.18
CA CYS A 305 -13.68 -32.33 12.02
C CYS A 305 -12.71 -32.91 10.98
N GLN A 306 -11.86 -33.87 11.35
CA GLN A 306 -10.99 -34.61 10.41
C GLN A 306 -11.74 -35.72 9.65
N THR A 307 -12.94 -36.09 10.13
CA THR A 307 -13.82 -37.10 9.52
C THR A 307 -14.87 -36.44 8.63
#